data_AF-A0A416T3X9-F1
#
_entry.id   AF-A0A416T3X9-F1
#
_cell.length_a   1.000
_cell.length_b   1.000
_cell.length_c   1.000
_cell.angle_alpha   90.00
_cell.angle_beta   90.00
_cell.angle_gamma   90.00
#
_symmetry.space_group_name_H-M   'P 1'
#
loop_
_entity.id
_entity.type
_entity.pdbx_description
1 polymer ?
#
loop_
_entity_poly.entity_id
_entity_poly.type
_entity_poly.pdbx_seq_one_letter_code
_entity_poly.pdbx_strand_id
1 'polypeptide(L)'
;MNTILELKKQIEKVILLLEQRLIDDPDRPILKTLYDRYVRAEEILNNNDDIKKIMIIGGCRAYLDAFSDYMNPLLIEMDKAEKMFSNMNVKK
;
A
#
# COMPACT_ATOMS: atom_id res chain seq x y z
N MET A 1 -1.24 -19.03 10.49
CA MET A 1 -0.50 -18.13 9.58
C MET A 1 -0.19 -16.84 10.31
N ASN A 2 1.02 -16.29 10.16
CA ASN A 2 1.40 -15.03 10.79
C ASN A 2 0.90 -13.88 9.90
N THR A 3 -0.29 -13.37 10.21
CA THR A 3 -0.98 -12.35 9.40
C THR A 3 -0.11 -11.11 9.17
N ILE A 4 0.70 -10.71 10.15
CA ILE A 4 1.62 -9.56 10.04
C ILE A 4 2.70 -9.83 8.98
N LEU A 5 3.26 -11.05 8.95
CA LEU A 5 4.23 -11.44 7.94
C LEU A 5 3.63 -11.42 6.53
N GLU A 6 2.37 -11.84 6.38
CA GLU A 6 1.65 -11.80 5.09
C GLU A 6 1.39 -10.36 4.64
N LEU A 7 0.94 -9.49 5.55
CA LEU A 7 0.75 -8.07 5.24
C LEU A 7 2.07 -7.40 4.84
N LYS A 8 3.17 -7.70 5.54
CA LYS A 8 4.49 -7.17 5.20
C LYS A 8 4.90 -7.55 3.78
N LYS A 9 4.81 -8.83 3.40
CA LYS A 9 5.10 -9.30 2.03
C LYS A 9 4.22 -8.62 0.99
N GLN A 10 2.95 -8.39 1.34
CA GLN A 10 2.02 -7.71 0.45
C GLN A 10 2.37 -6.23 0.28
N ILE A 11 2.80 -5.54 1.34
CA ILE A 11 3.28 -4.15 1.29
C ILE A 11 4.55 -4.04 0.45
N GLU A 12 5.55 -4.91 0.67
CA GLU A 12 6.78 -4.97 -0.14
C GLU A 12 6.47 -5.06 -1.63
N LYS A 13 5.52 -5.92 -2.01
CA LYS A 13 5.09 -6.06 -3.41
C LYS A 13 4.46 -4.79 -3.98
N VAL A 14 3.67 -4.07 -3.18
CA VAL A 14 3.08 -2.78 -3.60
C VAL A 14 4.15 -1.71 -3.77
N ILE A 15 5.13 -1.64 -2.86
CA ILE A 15 6.27 -0.71 -2.94
C ILE A 15 7.01 -0.91 -4.28
N LEU A 16 7.36 -2.15 -4.62
CA LEU A 16 8.05 -2.46 -5.89
C LEU A 16 7.26 -2.02 -7.13
N LEU A 17 5.94 -2.17 -7.12
CA LEU A 17 5.09 -1.75 -8.24
C LEU A 17 4.94 -0.21 -8.30
N LEU A 18 4.93 0.47 -7.15
CA LEU A 18 4.94 1.93 -7.09
C LEU A 18 6.27 2.51 -7.57
N GLU A 19 7.40 1.88 -7.26
CA GLU A 19 8.72 2.27 -7.78
C GLU A 19 8.76 2.20 -9.31
N GLN A 20 8.28 1.10 -9.89
CA GLN A 20 8.15 0.98 -11.34
C GLN A 20 7.28 2.10 -11.91
N ARG A 21 6.14 2.39 -11.27
CA ARG A 21 5.23 3.44 -11.75
C ARG A 21 5.82 4.84 -11.64
N LEU A 22 6.65 5.09 -10.62
CA LEU A 22 7.40 6.34 -10.46
C LEU A 22 8.49 6.51 -11.51
N ILE A 23 9.08 5.42 -12.00
CA ILE A 23 10.01 5.47 -13.14
C ILE A 23 9.24 5.83 -14.43
N ASP A 24 8.06 5.22 -14.63
CA ASP A 24 7.23 5.44 -15.82
C ASP A 24 6.57 6.83 -15.88
N ASP A 25 6.13 7.35 -14.72
CA ASP A 25 5.39 8.63 -14.62
C ASP A 25 5.87 9.45 -13.39
N PRO A 26 7.12 9.96 -13.41
CA PRO A 26 7.79 10.58 -12.25
C PRO A 26 7.14 11.89 -11.79
N ASP A 27 6.44 12.58 -12.69
CA ASP A 27 5.84 13.89 -12.43
C ASP A 27 4.46 13.81 -11.77
N ARG A 28 4.06 12.64 -11.26
CA ARG A 28 2.77 12.43 -10.58
C ARG A 28 2.94 12.45 -9.05
N PRO A 29 2.53 13.55 -8.37
CA PRO A 29 2.67 13.66 -6.91
C PRO A 29 1.92 12.58 -6.14
N ILE A 30 0.83 12.07 -6.72
CA ILE A 30 0.01 11.01 -6.11
C ILE A 30 0.80 9.69 -5.98
N LEU A 31 1.64 9.34 -6.95
CA LEU A 31 2.43 8.11 -6.88
C LEU A 31 3.45 8.19 -5.76
N LYS A 32 4.10 9.35 -5.60
CA LYS A 32 5.05 9.60 -4.51
C LYS A 32 4.33 9.53 -3.15
N THR A 33 3.16 10.13 -3.06
CA THR A 33 2.32 10.09 -1.84
C THR A 33 1.94 8.64 -1.49
N LEU A 34 1.54 7.84 -2.47
CA LEU A 34 1.23 6.43 -2.25
C LEU A 34 2.48 5.65 -1.83
N TYR A 35 3.61 5.84 -2.53
CA TYR A 35 4.89 5.21 -2.18
C TYR A 35 5.28 5.50 -0.73
N ASP A 36 5.30 6.77 -0.33
CA ASP A 36 5.66 7.18 1.04
C ASP A 36 4.74 6.55 2.09
N ARG A 37 3.43 6.40 1.80
CA ARG A 37 2.46 5.74 2.68
C ARG A 37 2.79 4.25 2.87
N TYR A 38 3.16 3.55 1.81
CA TYR A 38 3.49 2.11 1.88
C TYR A 38 4.87 1.86 2.49
N VAL A 39 5.88 2.68 2.19
CA VAL A 39 7.20 2.62 2.85
C VAL A 39 7.05 2.84 4.36
N ARG A 40 6.30 3.88 4.77
CA ARG A 40 6.03 4.12 6.20
C ARG A 40 5.30 2.95 6.86
N ALA A 41 4.39 2.29 6.13
CA ALA A 41 3.70 1.11 6.64
C ALA A 41 4.67 -0.05 6.87
N GLU A 42 5.60 -0.28 5.93
CA GLU A 42 6.66 -1.27 6.08
C GLU A 42 7.56 -0.98 7.29
N GLU A 43 7.99 0.27 7.47
CA GLU A 43 8.79 0.72 8.62
C GLU A 43 8.09 0.43 9.95
N ILE A 44 6.78 0.75 10.05
CA ILE A 44 5.97 0.48 11.25
C ILE A 44 5.95 -1.03 11.56
N LEU A 45 5.74 -1.86 10.55
CA LEU A 45 5.70 -3.33 10.72
C LEU A 45 7.07 -3.90 11.09
N ASN A 46 8.15 -3.37 10.52
CA ASN A 46 9.52 -3.82 10.80
C ASN A 46 9.97 -3.46 12.22
N ASN A 47 9.56 -2.30 12.70
CA ASN A 47 9.93 -1.79 14.02
C ASN A 47 8.97 -2.25 15.13
N ASN A 48 7.95 -3.04 14.81
CA ASN A 48 6.86 -3.40 15.73
C ASN A 48 6.22 -2.17 16.41
N ASP A 49 6.13 -1.04 15.70
CA ASP A 49 5.47 0.18 16.20
C ASP A 49 3.93 0.01 16.13
N ASP A 50 3.19 0.99 16.63
CA ASP A 50 1.73 0.97 16.65
C ASP A 50 1.16 0.89 15.22
N ILE A 51 0.66 -0.30 14.89
CA ILE A 51 0.02 -0.63 13.62
C ILE A 51 -1.14 0.32 13.27
N LYS A 52 -1.75 0.99 14.25
CA LYS A 52 -2.80 2.00 13.99
C LYS A 52 -2.28 3.24 13.24
N LYS A 53 -0.96 3.48 13.23
CA LYS A 53 -0.33 4.56 12.48
C LYS A 53 -0.21 4.27 10.98
N ILE A 54 -0.47 3.04 10.55
CA ILE A 54 -0.47 2.68 9.13
C ILE A 54 -1.64 3.37 8.44
N MET A 55 -1.33 4.13 7.40
CA MET A 55 -2.31 4.86 6.61
C MET A 55 -2.25 4.38 5.17
N ILE A 56 -2.65 3.13 4.86
CA ILE A 56 -2.72 2.63 3.47
C ILE A 56 -4.14 2.59 2.90
N ILE A 57 -5.17 2.66 3.76
CA ILE A 57 -6.58 2.63 3.34
C ILE A 57 -6.93 3.82 2.44
N GLY A 58 -7.71 3.55 1.39
CA GLY A 58 -8.10 4.53 0.39
C GLY A 58 -7.02 4.83 -0.65
N GLY A 59 -5.91 4.10 -0.66
CA GLY A 59 -4.86 4.19 -1.67
C GLY A 59 -5.38 3.83 -3.06
N CYS A 60 -6.14 2.74 -3.17
CA CYS A 60 -6.78 2.32 -4.44
C CYS A 60 -7.65 3.41 -5.04
N ARG A 61 -8.49 4.05 -4.20
CA ARG A 61 -9.35 5.14 -4.64
C ARG A 61 -8.54 6.35 -5.09
N ALA A 62 -7.54 6.76 -4.31
CA ALA A 62 -6.63 7.84 -4.66
C ALA A 62 -5.92 7.61 -6.00
N TYR A 63 -5.49 6.38 -6.28
CA TYR A 63 -4.92 6.02 -7.56
C TYR A 63 -5.96 6.13 -8.70
N LEU A 64 -7.14 5.53 -8.53
CA LEU A 64 -8.18 5.54 -9.55
C LEU A 64 -8.69 6.95 -9.88
N ASP A 65 -8.84 7.81 -8.86
CA ASP A 65 -9.24 9.21 -9.04
C ASP A 65 -8.22 9.99 -9.89
N ALA A 66 -6.94 9.59 -9.87
CA ALA A 66 -5.87 10.24 -10.63
C ALA A 66 -5.63 9.65 -12.03
N PHE A 67 -5.78 8.33 -12.20
CA PHE A 67 -5.37 7.63 -13.42
C PHE A 67 -6.53 6.99 -14.20
N SER A 68 -7.66 6.70 -13.55
CA SER A 68 -8.76 5.91 -14.12
C SER A 68 -8.32 4.57 -14.76
N ASP A 69 -7.16 4.03 -14.35
CA ASP A 69 -6.57 2.80 -14.88
C ASP A 69 -6.96 1.60 -14.03
N TYR A 70 -8.20 1.13 -14.22
CA TYR A 70 -8.79 0.03 -13.45
C TYR A 70 -8.12 -1.33 -13.65
N MET A 71 -7.37 -1.50 -14.74
CA MET A 71 -6.75 -2.78 -15.09
C MET A 71 -5.30 -2.88 -14.61
N ASN A 72 -4.79 -1.85 -13.91
CA ASN A 72 -3.42 -1.85 -13.44
C ASN A 72 -3.15 -2.93 -12.39
N PRO A 73 -2.15 -3.82 -12.56
CA PRO A 73 -1.78 -4.83 -11.56
C PRO A 73 -1.46 -4.24 -10.18
N LEU A 74 -0.98 -2.99 -10.12
CA LEU A 74 -0.74 -2.28 -8.86
C LEU A 74 -2.02 -2.21 -8.01
N LEU A 75 -3.17 -1.92 -8.61
CA LEU A 75 -4.44 -1.81 -7.88
C LEU A 75 -4.85 -3.12 -7.22
N ILE A 76 -4.60 -4.26 -7.86
CA ILE A 76 -4.88 -5.58 -7.29
C ILE A 76 -4.07 -5.79 -6.01
N GLU A 77 -2.80 -5.42 -6.04
CA GLU A 77 -1.91 -5.61 -4.89
C GLU A 77 -2.16 -4.59 -3.78
N MET A 78 -2.54 -3.36 -4.13
CA MET A 78 -3.00 -2.35 -3.18
C MET A 78 -4.29 -2.79 -2.46
N ASP A 79 -5.29 -3.28 -3.21
CA ASP A 79 -6.57 -3.76 -2.65
C ASP A 79 -6.35 -4.93 -1.68
N LYS A 80 -5.48 -5.88 -2.03
CA LYS A 80 -5.08 -6.97 -1.12
C LYS A 80 -4.47 -6.43 0.16
N ALA A 81 -3.54 -5.47 0.08
CA ALA A 81 -2.90 -4.88 1.26
C ALA A 81 -3.92 -4.17 2.15
N GLU A 82 -4.80 -3.36 1.57
CA GLU A 82 -5.85 -2.64 2.29
C GLU A 82 -6.83 -3.59 2.98
N LYS A 83 -7.24 -4.68 2.32
CA LYS A 83 -8.10 -5.71 2.90
C LYS A 83 -7.43 -6.47 4.04
N MET A 84 -6.17 -6.87 3.86
CA MET A 84 -5.38 -7.54 4.91
C MET A 84 -5.28 -6.64 6.16
N PHE A 85 -4.94 -5.37 5.98
CA PHE A 85 -4.84 -4.41 7.08
C PHE A 85 -6.19 -4.13 7.75
N SER A 86 -7.26 -3.96 6.97
CA SER A 86 -8.62 -3.77 7.51
C SER A 86 -9.05 -4.97 8.37
N ASN A 87 -8.82 -6.19 7.89
CA ASN A 87 -9.18 -7.41 8.61
C ASN A 87 -8.39 -7.59 9.92
N MET A 88 -7.18 -7.04 10.02
CA MET A 88 -6.44 -7.01 11.28
C MET A 88 -7.02 -6.01 12.28
N ASN A 89 -7.45 -4.83 11.81
CA ASN A 89 -7.99 -3.78 12.67
C ASN A 89 -9.42 -4.07 13.17
N VAL A 90 -10.22 -4.82 12.42
CA VAL A 90 -11.60 -5.21 12.80
C VAL A 90 -11.63 -6.27 13.91
N LYS A 91 -10.52 -6.98 14.16
CA LYS A 91 -10.44 -8.02 15.21
C LYS A 91 -10.08 -7.50 16.61
N LYS A 92 -10.31 -6.21 16.89
CA LYS A 92 -10.13 -5.61 18.22
C LYS A 92 -11.46 -5.36 18.90
#